data_AF-A0A1T4R7E1-F1
#
_entry.id   AF-A0A1T4R7E1-F1
#
_cell.length_a   1.000
_cell.length_b   1.000
_cell.length_c   1.000
_cell.angle_alpha   90.00
_cell.angle_beta   90.00
_cell.angle_gamma   90.00
#
_symmetry.space_group_name_H-M   'P 1'
#
loop_
_entity.id
_entity.type
_entity.pdbx_description
1 polymer ?
#
loop_
_entity_poly.entity_id
_entity_poly.type
_entity_poly.pdbx_seq_one_letter_code
_entity_poly.pdbx_strand_id
1 'polypeptide(L)'
;MPLTDFRSKRIIIDLIKEIYEIENKNISNRLLPNIEDIIWKILANKNPNATIGGYANFPQSDYREYGEHKDKTECLFMIDSYLDSSKVMFGDMGIIFGLISKNDSINRNLDNTLID
;
A
#
# COMPACT_ATOMS: atom_id res chain seq x y z
N MET A 1 -4.27 8.12 -16.04
CA MET A 1 -4.89 6.79 -15.81
C MET A 1 -5.66 6.86 -14.50
N PRO A 2 -6.83 6.22 -14.35
CA PRO A 2 -7.66 6.52 -13.19
C PRO A 2 -7.00 6.03 -11.90
N LEU A 3 -6.80 6.98 -10.98
CA LEU A 3 -6.38 6.84 -9.58
C LEU A 3 -7.36 6.01 -8.71
N THR A 4 -8.29 5.27 -9.32
CA THR A 4 -9.54 4.86 -8.68
C THR A 4 -10.21 3.71 -9.44
N ASP A 5 -9.79 2.48 -9.18
CA ASP A 5 -10.67 1.36 -8.81
C ASP A 5 -9.83 0.14 -8.45
N PHE A 6 -9.05 0.23 -7.36
CA PHE A 6 -8.51 -0.96 -6.75
C PHE A 6 -9.62 -1.60 -5.91
N ARG A 7 -10.36 -2.55 -6.50
CA ARG A 7 -11.39 -3.36 -5.81
C ARG A 7 -10.86 -4.00 -4.52
N SER A 8 -9.55 -4.16 -4.41
CA SER A 8 -8.87 -4.70 -3.22
C SER A 8 -8.36 -3.63 -2.25
N LYS A 9 -8.66 -2.34 -2.45
CA LYS A 9 -8.23 -1.23 -1.56
C LYS A 9 -8.62 -1.51 -0.13
N ARG A 10 -9.89 -1.90 0.07
CA ARG A 10 -10.42 -2.20 1.39
C ARG A 10 -9.68 -3.36 2.06
N ILE A 11 -9.34 -4.40 1.30
CA ILE A 11 -8.58 -5.55 1.80
C ILE A 11 -7.19 -5.11 2.26
N ILE A 12 -6.51 -4.29 1.47
CA ILE A 12 -5.17 -3.77 1.81
C ILE A 12 -5.24 -2.86 3.05
N ILE A 13 -6.19 -1.93 3.11
CA ILE A 13 -6.35 -1.05 4.27
C ILE A 13 -6.68 -1.85 5.53
N ASP A 14 -7.62 -2.77 5.46
CA ASP A 14 -8.01 -3.55 6.63
C ASP A 14 -6.85 -4.45 7.12
N LEU A 15 -6.04 -4.98 6.19
CA LEU A 15 -4.82 -5.71 6.52
C LEU A 15 -3.76 -4.82 7.18
N ILE A 16 -3.54 -3.61 6.66
CA ILE A 16 -2.61 -2.65 7.27
C ILE A 16 -3.09 -2.27 8.67
N LYS A 17 -4.41 -2.08 8.85
CA LYS A 17 -4.99 -1.87 10.19
C LYS A 17 -4.71 -3.05 11.13
N GLU A 18 -4.71 -4.29 10.63
CA GLU A 18 -4.33 -5.48 11.40
C GLU A 18 -2.83 -5.43 11.77
N ILE A 19 -1.93 -5.16 10.81
CA ILE A 19 -0.47 -5.06 11.02
C ILE A 19 -0.11 -3.97 12.05
N TYR A 20 -0.78 -2.81 12.00
CA TYR A 20 -0.55 -1.71 12.93
C TYR A 20 -1.36 -1.82 14.23
N GLU A 21 -2.05 -2.94 14.46
CA GLU A 21 -2.91 -3.18 15.63
C GLU A 21 -3.96 -2.06 15.85
N ILE A 22 -4.46 -1.46 14.77
CA ILE A 22 -5.49 -0.42 14.79
C ILE A 22 -6.87 -1.06 14.94
N GLU A 23 -7.12 -2.15 14.24
CA GLU A 23 -8.35 -2.94 14.34
C GLU A 23 -8.01 -4.42 14.28
N ASN A 24 -8.61 -5.22 15.17
CA ASN A 24 -8.40 -6.67 15.18
C ASN A 24 -9.44 -7.35 14.29
N LYS A 25 -9.20 -7.31 12.99
CA LYS A 25 -9.92 -8.10 12.00
C LYS A 25 -8.99 -9.24 11.63
N ASN A 26 -9.32 -10.50 11.95
CA ASN A 26 -8.56 -11.69 11.55
C ASN A 26 -8.59 -11.88 10.02
N ILE A 27 -8.04 -10.93 9.26
CA ILE A 27 -8.05 -10.90 7.79
C ILE A 27 -6.93 -11.76 7.28
N SER A 28 -5.77 -11.77 7.94
CA SER A 28 -4.71 -12.77 7.74
C SER A 28 -5.26 -14.17 7.49
N ASN A 29 -6.18 -14.64 8.34
CA ASN A 29 -6.83 -15.95 8.24
C ASN A 29 -7.80 -16.14 7.04
N ARG A 30 -8.11 -15.06 6.31
CA ARG A 30 -9.00 -15.03 5.14
C ARG A 30 -8.25 -14.69 3.84
N LEU A 31 -6.96 -14.39 3.93
CA LEU A 31 -6.14 -14.10 2.77
C LEU A 31 -5.86 -15.38 1.98
N LEU A 32 -5.75 -15.22 0.66
CA LEU A 32 -5.19 -16.29 -0.16
C LEU A 32 -3.72 -16.49 0.24
N PRO A 33 -3.20 -17.74 0.26
CA PRO A 33 -1.82 -18.04 0.67
C PRO A 33 -0.74 -17.19 -0.02
N ASN A 34 -1.01 -16.74 -1.25
CA ASN A 34 -0.09 -15.91 -2.01
C ASN A 34 0.05 -14.48 -1.44
N ILE A 35 -1.00 -13.94 -0.80
CA ILE A 35 -0.97 -12.59 -0.21
C ILE A 35 -0.19 -12.60 1.11
N GLU A 36 -0.33 -13.66 1.91
CA GLU A 36 0.39 -13.82 3.17
C GLU A 36 1.92 -13.84 2.96
N ASP A 37 2.40 -14.58 1.95
CA ASP A 37 3.82 -14.61 1.55
C ASP A 37 4.33 -13.21 1.15
N ILE A 38 3.52 -12.43 0.43
CA ILE A 38 3.84 -11.05 0.04
C ILE A 38 3.95 -10.15 1.28
N ILE A 39 3.02 -10.29 2.23
CA ILE A 39 3.01 -9.51 3.48
C ILE A 39 4.25 -9.80 4.32
N TRP A 40 4.61 -11.07 4.46
CA TRP A 40 5.83 -11.43 5.17
C TRP A 40 7.07 -10.86 4.49
N LYS A 41 7.12 -10.85 3.15
CA LYS A 41 8.21 -10.21 2.40
C LYS A 41 8.26 -8.69 2.62
N ILE A 42 7.11 -8.03 2.75
CA ILE A 42 6.99 -6.60 3.13
C ILE A 42 7.49 -6.38 4.56
N LEU A 43 7.05 -7.21 5.52
CA LEU A 43 7.39 -7.10 6.95
C LEU A 43 8.86 -7.47 7.26
N ALA A 44 9.49 -8.28 6.42
CA ALA A 44 10.87 -8.73 6.60
C ALA A 44 11.94 -7.62 6.44
N ASN A 45 11.52 -6.36 6.21
CA ASN A 45 12.27 -5.13 6.48
C ASN A 45 13.60 -4.92 5.71
N LYS A 46 13.84 -5.67 4.62
CA LYS A 46 15.05 -5.49 3.79
C LYS A 46 14.83 -5.64 2.29
N ASN A 47 13.60 -5.43 1.80
CA ASN A 47 13.32 -5.51 0.37
C ASN A 47 13.04 -4.11 -0.20
N PRO A 48 13.87 -3.59 -1.13
CA PRO A 48 13.60 -2.30 -1.76
C PRO A 48 12.31 -2.31 -2.61
N ASN A 49 11.83 -3.50 -2.99
CA ASN A 49 10.63 -3.70 -3.79
C ASN A 49 9.37 -3.83 -2.92
N ALA A 50 9.49 -3.71 -1.59
CA ALA A 50 8.38 -3.85 -0.66
C ALA A 50 8.67 -3.16 0.68
N THR A 51 7.97 -2.07 0.98
CA THR A 51 8.19 -1.28 2.20
C THR A 51 6.90 -1.01 2.96
N ILE A 52 7.04 -0.88 4.28
CA ILE A 52 6.07 -0.22 5.15
C ILE A 52 6.68 1.12 5.55
N GLY A 53 5.97 2.22 5.30
CA GLY A 53 6.56 3.54 5.45
C GLY A 53 7.52 3.91 4.32
N GLY A 54 8.28 4.99 4.56
CA GLY A 54 9.32 5.47 3.65
C GLY A 54 8.79 6.41 2.57
N TYR A 55 9.44 6.42 1.41
CA TYR A 55 9.03 7.20 0.26
C TYR A 55 8.41 6.30 -0.81
N ALA A 56 7.34 6.76 -1.44
CA ALA A 56 6.74 6.05 -2.58
C ALA A 56 7.56 6.29 -3.85
N ASN A 57 7.70 5.23 -4.65
CA ASN A 57 8.23 5.31 -6.00
C ASN A 57 7.06 5.43 -6.99
N PHE A 58 7.20 6.32 -7.97
CA PHE A 58 6.19 6.55 -8.99
C PHE A 58 6.75 6.10 -10.34
N PRO A 59 6.17 5.06 -10.97
CA PRO A 59 6.64 4.61 -12.29
C PRO A 59 6.34 5.62 -13.40
N GLN A 60 5.42 6.57 -13.16
CA GLN A 60 5.02 7.61 -14.10
C GLN A 60 5.36 8.99 -13.54
N SER A 61 4.42 9.64 -12.87
CA SER A 61 4.60 10.96 -12.28
C SER A 61 3.98 11.00 -10.89
N ASP A 62 4.57 11.78 -10.00
CA ASP A 62 3.99 12.04 -8.69
C ASP A 62 2.75 12.92 -8.85
N TYR A 63 1.57 12.34 -8.70
CA TYR A 63 0.31 13.04 -8.88
C TYR A 63 0.02 14.05 -7.77
N ARG A 64 0.80 14.05 -6.67
CA ARG A 64 0.70 15.06 -5.62
C ARG A 64 1.11 16.44 -6.12
N GLU A 65 1.99 16.53 -7.12
CA GLU A 65 2.49 17.82 -7.61
C GLU A 65 1.37 18.71 -8.20
N TYR A 66 0.37 18.11 -8.84
CA TYR A 66 -0.62 18.82 -9.66
C TYR A 66 -2.08 18.63 -9.22
N GLY A 67 -2.37 17.85 -8.17
CA GLY A 67 -3.73 17.44 -7.80
C GLY A 67 -4.28 17.96 -6.46
N GLU A 68 -5.51 17.53 -6.14
CA GLU A 68 -6.22 17.78 -4.86
C GLU A 68 -5.65 16.98 -3.67
N HIS A 69 -4.55 16.24 -3.87
CA HIS A 69 -4.00 15.27 -2.91
C HIS A 69 -2.63 15.67 -2.36
N LYS A 70 -2.31 16.97 -2.39
CA LYS A 70 -1.06 17.55 -1.88
C LYS A 70 -0.82 17.27 -0.40
N ASP A 71 -1.89 17.04 0.34
CA ASP A 71 -1.86 16.72 1.77
C ASP A 71 -1.43 15.27 2.06
N LYS A 72 -1.43 14.38 1.05
CA LYS A 72 -1.10 12.95 1.18
C LYS A 72 0.41 12.72 1.12
N THR A 73 1.12 13.26 2.10
CA THR A 73 2.59 13.30 2.12
C THR A 73 3.24 11.99 2.55
N GLU A 74 2.56 11.19 3.36
CA GLU A 74 3.14 10.00 3.98
C GLU A 74 2.84 8.75 3.14
N CYS A 75 3.85 7.91 2.94
CA CYS A 75 3.68 6.57 2.36
C CYS A 75 3.40 5.56 3.48
N LEU A 76 2.28 4.84 3.42
CA LEU A 76 1.97 3.75 4.34
C LEU A 76 2.66 2.45 3.93
N PHE A 77 2.63 2.14 2.65
CA PHE A 77 3.23 0.95 2.08
C PHE A 77 3.55 1.15 0.60
N MET A 78 4.46 0.34 0.09
CA MET A 78 4.75 0.22 -1.34
C MET A 78 5.06 -1.23 -1.67
N ILE A 79 4.57 -1.72 -2.81
CA ILE A 79 4.86 -3.04 -3.36
C ILE A 79 5.13 -2.87 -4.86
N ASP A 80 6.33 -3.23 -5.26
CA ASP A 80 6.75 -3.25 -6.66
C ASP A 80 6.54 -4.66 -7.23
N SER A 81 6.13 -4.76 -8.49
CA SER A 81 6.05 -6.04 -9.23
C SER A 81 7.40 -6.79 -9.23
N TYR A 82 8.53 -6.09 -9.09
CA TYR A 82 9.85 -6.71 -8.92
C TYR A 82 10.05 -7.44 -7.59
N LEU A 83 9.12 -7.35 -6.64
CA LEU A 83 9.17 -8.11 -5.39
C LEU A 83 9.22 -9.62 -5.67
N ASP A 84 8.34 -10.08 -6.56
CA ASP A 84 8.27 -11.45 -7.05
C ASP A 84 7.45 -11.42 -8.34
N SER A 85 8.10 -11.19 -9.48
CA SER A 85 7.43 -10.99 -10.77
C SER A 85 6.62 -12.19 -11.25
N SER A 86 6.76 -13.36 -10.60
CA SER A 86 5.94 -14.54 -10.87
C SER A 86 4.60 -14.56 -10.10
N LYS A 87 4.50 -13.81 -9.00
CA LYS A 87 3.33 -13.78 -8.10
C LYS A 87 2.70 -12.41 -7.94
N VAL A 88 3.47 -11.35 -8.12
CA VAL A 88 3.10 -9.95 -7.91
C VAL A 88 3.30 -9.20 -9.21
N MET A 89 2.20 -8.87 -9.86
CA MET A 89 2.23 -8.14 -11.13
C MET A 89 1.09 -7.13 -11.17
N PHE A 90 1.46 -5.85 -11.20
CA PHE A 90 0.52 -4.75 -11.30
C PHE A 90 0.61 -4.15 -12.71
N GLY A 91 -0.35 -4.47 -13.57
CA GLY A 91 -0.31 -4.01 -14.97
C GLY A 91 0.95 -4.48 -15.69
N ASP A 92 1.68 -3.55 -16.32
CA ASP A 92 2.94 -3.79 -17.04
C ASP A 92 4.15 -3.47 -16.14
N MET A 93 4.41 -4.33 -15.15
CA MET A 93 5.49 -4.16 -14.15
C MET A 93 5.40 -2.86 -13.34
N GLY A 94 4.18 -2.51 -12.90
CA GLY A 94 3.92 -1.33 -12.08
C GLY A 94 4.22 -1.53 -10.58
N ILE A 95 3.94 -0.46 -9.84
CA ILE A 95 4.10 -0.36 -8.39
C ILE A 95 2.73 0.00 -7.82
N ILE A 96 2.34 -0.63 -6.71
CA ILE A 96 1.22 -0.19 -5.89
C ILE A 96 1.73 0.44 -4.59
N PHE A 97 1.12 1.52 -4.15
CA PHE A 97 1.45 2.18 -2.89
C PHE A 97 0.22 2.80 -2.23
N GLY A 98 0.34 3.12 -0.95
CA GLY A 98 -0.69 3.81 -0.18
C GLY A 98 -0.20 5.16 0.33
N LEU A 99 -0.83 6.26 -0.06
CA LEU A 99 -0.52 7.60 0.44
C LEU A 99 -1.59 8.10 1.41
N ILE A 100 -1.16 8.69 2.52
CA ILE A 100 -2.03 9.18 3.59
C ILE A 100 -1.60 10.59 4.02
N SER A 101 -2.55 11.36 4.58
CA SER A 101 -2.22 12.65 5.16
C SER A 101 -1.50 12.46 6.49
N LYS A 102 -0.61 13.39 6.84
CA LYS A 102 0.08 13.36 8.13
C LYS A 102 -0.91 13.34 9.31
N ASN A 103 -2.01 14.10 9.21
CA ASN A 103 -3.02 14.15 10.26
C ASN A 103 -3.78 12.82 10.38
N ASP A 104 -4.19 12.22 9.25
CA ASP A 104 -4.84 10.92 9.24
C ASP A 104 -3.90 9.82 9.80
N SER A 105 -2.61 9.86 9.45
CA SER A 105 -1.60 8.94 9.97
C SER A 105 -1.45 9.04 11.49
N ILE A 106 -1.36 10.26 12.04
CA ILE A 106 -1.26 10.49 13.49
C ILE A 106 -2.50 9.97 14.21
N ASN A 107 -3.69 10.23 13.65
CA ASN A 107 -4.96 9.82 14.22
C ASN A 107 -5.31 8.35 13.92
N ARG A 108 -4.41 7.59 13.26
CA ARG A 108 -4.64 6.19 12.85
C ARG A 108 -5.89 6.02 11.98
N ASN A 109 -6.31 7.05 11.26
CA ASN A 109 -7.47 7.04 10.37
C ASN A 109 -7.05 6.64 8.95
N LEU A 110 -7.00 5.34 8.66
CA LEU A 110 -6.53 4.85 7.36
C LEU A 110 -7.57 4.89 6.24
N ASP A 111 -8.83 5.27 6.52
CA ASP A 111 -9.93 5.20 5.54
C ASP A 111 -9.76 6.21 4.39
N ASN A 112 -9.07 7.32 4.67
CA ASN A 112 -8.76 8.38 3.72
C ASN A 112 -7.46 8.14 2.92
N THR A 113 -6.92 6.93 2.95
CA THR A 113 -5.72 6.57 2.19
C THR A 113 -6.03 6.53 0.70
N LEU A 114 -5.14 7.09 -0.11
CA LEU A 114 -5.14 6.92 -1.56
C LEU A 114 -4.30 5.69 -1.91
N ILE A 115 -4.84 4.82 -2.76
CA ILE A 115 -4.11 3.66 -3.26
C ILE A 115 -4.05 3.79 -4.77
N ASP A 116 -2.84 3.66 -5.30
CA ASP A 116 -2.52 3.65 -6.73
C ASP A 116 -1.48 2.55 -6.96
#